data_AF-A0A443RSZ8-F1
#
_entry.id   AF-A0A443RSZ8-F1
#
_cell.length_a   1.000
_cell.length_b   1.000
_cell.length_c   1.000
_cell.angle_alpha   90.00
_cell.angle_beta   90.00
_cell.angle_gamma   90.00
#
_symmetry.space_group_name_H-M   'P 1'
#
loop_
_entity.id
_entity.type
_entity.pdbx_description
1 polymer ?
#
loop_
_entity_poly.entity_id
_entity_poly.type
_entity_poly.pdbx_seq_one_letter_code
_entity_poly.pdbx_strand_id
1 'polypeptide(L)'
;MSEVFNLLHTKHITTTAFHAQTNGLTERFNHTLAMMISMYVGTVHRDWDRALHFLAFAYNSSVQSSTGYSPFFLTYGREPLMPAEVIFDVPSTGLSQPFTSMLAEHLVKIREIAKQNLSQAQLRNKQTYDKNRREVEYQINDKVLVYFPLRKVGRSEKLLHKWLGPYKITKRKTEERHC
;
A
#
# COMPACT_ATOMS: atom_id res chain seq x y z
N MET A 1 15.92 11.56 -13.36
CA MET A 1 14.97 11.45 -12.23
C MET A 1 15.40 12.25 -11.00
N SER A 2 16.69 12.28 -10.61
CA SER A 2 17.18 13.10 -9.49
C SER A 2 16.87 14.60 -9.62
N GLU A 3 16.95 15.13 -10.84
CA GLU A 3 16.68 16.54 -11.15
C GLU A 3 15.24 16.98 -10.84
N VAL A 4 14.25 16.13 -11.15
CA VAL A 4 12.83 16.40 -10.85
C VAL A 4 12.59 16.41 -9.35
N PHE A 5 13.19 15.48 -8.59
CA PHE A 5 13.06 15.44 -7.14
C PHE A 5 13.71 16.65 -6.46
N ASN A 6 14.84 17.12 -6.98
CA ASN A 6 15.48 18.34 -6.49
C ASN A 6 14.62 19.58 -6.73
N LEU A 7 13.98 19.67 -7.91
CA LEU A 7 13.10 20.78 -8.27
C LEU A 7 11.82 20.81 -7.42
N LEU A 8 11.30 19.64 -7.05
CA LEU A 8 10.14 19.49 -6.16
C LEU A 8 10.50 19.45 -4.66
N HIS A 9 11.75 19.73 -4.31
CA HIS A 9 12.27 19.64 -2.93
C HIS A 9 11.87 18.35 -2.19
N THR A 10 11.83 17.23 -2.92
CA THR A 10 11.34 15.94 -2.44
C THR A 10 12.49 14.93 -2.32
N LYS A 11 12.53 14.17 -1.22
CA LYS A 11 13.55 13.14 -1.00
C LYS A 11 13.06 11.79 -1.52
N HIS A 12 13.73 11.23 -2.53
CA HIS A 12 13.46 9.88 -3.00
C HIS A 12 14.12 8.84 -2.07
N ILE A 13 13.33 7.95 -1.50
CA ILE A 13 13.79 6.86 -0.63
C ILE A 13 13.55 5.53 -1.35
N THR A 14 14.62 4.76 -1.54
CA THR A 14 14.54 3.44 -2.20
C THR A 14 14.51 2.30 -1.17
N THR A 15 13.67 1.30 -1.41
CA THR A 15 13.64 0.05 -0.65
C THR A 15 14.70 -0.93 -1.15
N THR A 16 14.96 -1.99 -0.40
CA THR A 16 15.88 -3.06 -0.82
C THR A 16 15.33 -3.82 -2.02
N ALA A 17 16.22 -4.21 -2.93
CA ALA A 17 15.84 -4.95 -4.13
C ALA A 17 15.11 -6.25 -3.78
N PHE A 18 14.07 -6.58 -4.54
CA PHE A 18 13.23 -7.77 -4.37
C PHE A 18 12.58 -7.93 -2.98
N HIS A 19 12.50 -6.85 -2.20
CA HIS A 19 11.92 -6.86 -0.87
C HIS A 19 10.56 -6.15 -0.86
N ALA A 20 9.61 -6.83 -1.51
CA ALA A 20 8.21 -6.47 -1.66
C ALA A 20 7.55 -6.03 -0.33
N GLN A 21 7.93 -6.71 0.75
CA GLN A 21 7.44 -6.48 2.11
C GLN A 21 7.65 -5.04 2.62
N THR A 22 8.72 -4.34 2.21
CA THR A 22 8.93 -2.93 2.62
C THR A 22 7.88 -2.01 2.01
N ASN A 23 7.28 -2.38 0.88
CA ASN A 23 6.22 -1.62 0.22
C ASN A 23 4.83 -2.29 0.36
N GLY A 24 4.64 -3.10 1.41
CA GLY A 24 3.49 -3.97 1.55
C GLY A 24 2.12 -3.27 1.53
N LEU A 25 2.02 -2.00 1.92
CA LEU A 25 0.78 -1.22 1.80
C LEU A 25 0.41 -0.95 0.33
N THR A 26 1.37 -0.50 -0.47
CA THR A 26 1.19 -0.27 -1.91
C THR A 26 0.92 -1.59 -2.63
N GLU A 27 1.60 -2.67 -2.24
CA GLU A 27 1.37 -3.98 -2.85
C GLU A 27 0.00 -4.54 -2.51
N ARG A 28 -0.46 -4.37 -1.27
CA ARG A 28 -1.82 -4.74 -0.88
C ARG A 28 -2.86 -3.93 -1.66
N PHE A 29 -2.63 -2.63 -1.82
CA PHE A 29 -3.49 -1.79 -2.65
C PHE A 29 -3.52 -2.29 -4.10
N ASN A 30 -2.35 -2.55 -4.70
CA ASN A 30 -2.25 -3.07 -6.06
C ASN A 30 -2.96 -4.41 -6.23
N HIS A 31 -2.88 -5.29 -5.23
CA HIS A 31 -3.61 -6.56 -5.22
C HIS A 31 -5.13 -6.33 -5.22
N THR A 32 -5.62 -5.46 -4.33
CA THR A 32 -7.06 -5.12 -4.29
C THR A 32 -7.52 -4.48 -5.59
N LEU A 33 -6.74 -3.56 -6.16
CA LEU A 33 -7.06 -2.92 -7.43
C LEU A 33 -7.09 -3.93 -8.58
N ALA A 34 -6.13 -4.86 -8.64
CA ALA A 34 -6.11 -5.92 -9.64
C ALA A 34 -7.34 -6.83 -9.53
N MET A 35 -7.75 -7.19 -8.30
CA MET A 35 -8.97 -7.94 -8.06
C MET A 35 -10.20 -7.17 -8.54
N MET A 36 -10.31 -5.89 -8.19
CA MET A 36 -11.40 -5.03 -8.66
C MET A 36 -11.44 -4.98 -10.18
N ILE A 37 -10.30 -4.74 -10.85
CA ILE A 37 -10.22 -4.72 -12.32
C ILE A 37 -10.65 -6.06 -12.92
N SER A 38 -10.20 -7.19 -12.34
CA SER A 38 -10.54 -8.52 -12.85
C SER A 38 -12.05 -8.82 -12.85
N MET A 39 -12.83 -8.15 -12.00
CA MET A 39 -14.29 -8.31 -11.95
C MET A 39 -15.02 -7.57 -13.08
N TYR A 40 -14.40 -6.55 -13.67
CA TYR A 40 -15.05 -5.67 -14.67
C TYR A 40 -14.43 -5.74 -16.05
N VAL A 41 -13.22 -6.29 -16.18
CA VAL A 41 -12.53 -6.38 -17.45
C VAL A 41 -13.19 -7.44 -18.35
N GLY A 42 -13.40 -7.12 -19.63
CA GLY A 42 -13.94 -8.06 -20.61
C GLY A 42 -12.94 -9.17 -20.96
N THR A 43 -13.39 -10.22 -21.65
CA THR A 43 -12.59 -11.43 -21.97
C THR A 43 -11.27 -11.17 -22.71
N VAL A 44 -11.14 -10.01 -23.36
CA VAL A 44 -9.95 -9.62 -24.15
C VAL A 44 -8.97 -8.74 -23.35
N HIS A 45 -9.32 -8.34 -22.12
CA HIS A 45 -8.48 -7.54 -21.22
C HIS A 45 -8.01 -6.18 -21.78
N ARG A 46 -8.75 -5.56 -22.70
CA ARG A 46 -8.36 -4.30 -23.37
C ARG A 46 -9.09 -3.06 -22.88
N ASP A 47 -10.09 -3.23 -22.03
CA ASP A 47 -11.05 -2.22 -21.59
C ASP A 47 -10.97 -1.91 -20.09
N TRP A 48 -9.89 -2.35 -19.42
CA TRP A 48 -9.69 -2.15 -17.98
C TRP A 48 -9.58 -0.67 -17.58
N ASP A 49 -9.06 0.16 -18.48
CA ASP A 49 -8.89 1.61 -18.32
C ASP A 49 -10.24 2.32 -18.18
N ARG A 50 -11.26 1.83 -18.89
CA ARG A 50 -12.63 2.36 -18.81
C ARG A 50 -13.26 2.16 -17.45
N ALA A 51 -12.88 1.11 -16.70
CA ALA A 51 -13.41 0.89 -15.36
C ALA A 51 -12.65 1.68 -14.29
N LEU A 52 -11.41 2.13 -14.57
CA LEU A 52 -10.48 2.61 -13.55
C LEU A 52 -11.02 3.73 -12.68
N HIS A 53 -11.70 4.71 -13.28
CA HIS A 53 -12.25 5.86 -12.57
C HIS A 53 -13.38 5.47 -11.61
N PHE A 54 -14.27 4.54 -12.02
CA PHE A 54 -15.29 3.99 -11.14
C PHE A 54 -14.69 3.18 -10.00
N LEU A 55 -13.67 2.38 -10.28
CA LEU A 55 -12.97 1.57 -9.28
C LEU A 55 -12.21 2.45 -8.28
N ALA A 56 -11.54 3.49 -8.74
CA ALA A 56 -10.85 4.45 -7.89
C ALA A 56 -11.84 5.18 -6.97
N PHE A 57 -12.99 5.60 -7.50
CA PHE A 57 -14.05 6.21 -6.70
C PHE A 57 -14.57 5.23 -5.64
N ALA A 58 -14.92 4.01 -6.03
CA ALA A 58 -15.41 2.97 -5.13
C ALA A 58 -14.40 2.63 -4.02
N TYR A 59 -13.12 2.53 -4.36
CA TYR A 59 -12.06 2.27 -3.38
C TYR A 59 -11.90 3.43 -2.39
N ASN A 60 -11.94 4.68 -2.89
CA ASN A 60 -11.78 5.87 -2.05
C ASN A 60 -13.00 6.17 -1.17
N SER A 61 -14.21 5.78 -1.59
CA SER A 61 -15.44 5.94 -0.81
C SER A 61 -15.70 4.77 0.15
N SER A 62 -15.05 3.62 -0.05
CA SER A 62 -15.23 2.46 0.82
C SER A 62 -14.44 2.57 2.12
N VAL A 63 -15.08 2.19 3.23
CA VAL A 63 -14.43 2.13 4.56
C VAL A 63 -13.37 1.04 4.58
N GLN A 64 -12.14 1.41 4.95
CA GLN A 64 -11.03 0.47 5.06
C GLN A 64 -10.99 -0.16 6.45
N SER A 65 -10.90 -1.49 6.53
CA SER A 65 -10.91 -2.23 7.81
C SER A 65 -9.73 -1.86 8.73
N SER A 66 -8.60 -1.45 8.18
CA SER A 66 -7.42 -1.06 8.95
C SER A 66 -7.52 0.31 9.60
N THR A 67 -8.23 1.26 8.98
CA THR A 67 -8.37 2.63 9.49
C THR A 67 -9.72 2.86 10.17
N GLY A 68 -10.77 2.14 9.74
CA GLY A 68 -12.15 2.34 10.15
C GLY A 68 -12.88 3.47 9.42
N TYR A 69 -12.23 4.10 8.43
CA TYR A 69 -12.75 5.25 7.69
C TYR A 69 -12.46 5.12 6.19
N SER A 70 -13.25 5.82 5.36
CA SER A 70 -12.97 5.92 3.91
C SER A 70 -11.76 6.84 3.66
N PRO A 71 -10.90 6.53 2.67
CA PRO A 71 -9.81 7.43 2.28
C PRO A 71 -10.30 8.84 1.89
N PHE A 72 -11.48 8.92 1.26
CA PHE A 72 -12.09 10.19 0.88
C PHE A 72 -12.45 11.02 2.11
N PHE A 73 -13.09 10.43 3.12
CA PHE A 73 -13.41 11.11 4.37
C PHE A 73 -12.15 11.59 5.12
N LEU A 74 -11.11 10.75 5.21
CA LEU A 74 -9.85 11.15 5.86
C LEU A 74 -9.15 12.31 5.13
N THR A 75 -9.36 12.45 3.82
CA THR A 75 -8.75 13.51 3.01
C THR A 75 -9.56 14.81 3.10
N TYR A 76 -10.88 14.72 2.88
CA TYR A 76 -11.75 15.88 2.68
C TYR A 76 -12.66 16.22 3.87
N GLY A 77 -12.74 15.35 4.89
CA GLY A 77 -13.60 15.53 6.06
C GLY A 77 -15.09 15.35 5.80
N ARG A 78 -15.47 14.85 4.63
CA ARG A 78 -16.85 14.56 4.22
C ARG A 78 -16.85 13.31 3.35
N GLU A 79 -17.98 12.63 3.26
CA GLU A 79 -18.15 11.53 2.31
C GLU A 79 -18.42 12.08 0.89
N PRO A 80 -18.05 11.32 -0.16
CA PRO A 80 -18.37 11.73 -1.52
C PRO A 80 -19.87 11.56 -1.77
N LEU A 81 -20.43 12.44 -2.61
CA LEU A 81 -21.81 12.29 -3.06
C LEU A 81 -21.92 11.04 -3.94
N MET A 82 -22.80 10.13 -3.56
CA MET A 82 -23.03 8.91 -4.32
C MET A 82 -23.92 9.23 -5.53
N PRO A 83 -23.76 8.52 -6.67
CA PRO A 83 -24.61 8.74 -7.85
C PRO A 83 -26.11 8.67 -7.53
N ALA A 84 -26.51 7.78 -6.61
CA ALA A 84 -27.89 7.69 -6.14
C ALA A 84 -28.36 8.98 -5.45
N GLU A 85 -27.55 9.58 -4.58
CA GLU A 85 -27.90 10.82 -3.87
C GLU A 85 -28.08 12.00 -4.82
N VAL A 86 -27.28 12.05 -5.88
CA VAL A 86 -27.41 13.06 -6.95
C VAL A 86 -28.69 12.85 -7.75
N ILE A 87 -29.05 11.60 -8.06
CA ILE A 87 -30.28 11.28 -8.81
C ILE A 87 -31.54 11.61 -8.00
N PHE A 88 -31.51 11.37 -6.69
CA PHE A 88 -32.65 11.59 -5.79
C PHE A 88 -32.71 13.01 -5.18
N ASP A 89 -31.84 13.93 -5.64
CA ASP A 89 -31.72 15.31 -5.15
C ASP A 89 -31.73 15.40 -3.61
N VAL A 90 -30.99 14.48 -2.97
CA VAL A 90 -30.90 14.46 -1.51
C VAL A 90 -30.17 15.73 -1.08
N PRO A 91 -30.77 16.58 -0.21
CA PRO A 91 -30.14 17.82 0.19
C PRO A 91 -28.77 17.56 0.79
N SER A 92 -27.73 17.99 0.08
CA SER A 92 -26.39 18.02 0.66
C SER A 92 -26.43 19.00 1.82
N THR A 93 -26.08 18.54 3.02
CA THR A 93 -25.85 19.41 4.17
C THR A 93 -24.60 20.25 3.90
N GLY A 94 -24.76 21.29 3.09
CA GLY A 94 -23.73 22.27 2.80
C GLY A 94 -23.25 22.88 4.11
N LEU A 95 -21.95 22.74 4.36
CA LEU A 95 -21.36 23.18 5.62
C LEU A 95 -21.20 24.71 5.59
N SER A 96 -21.95 25.40 6.46
CA SER A 96 -21.81 26.85 6.66
C SER A 96 -20.39 27.19 7.14
N GLN A 97 -19.86 28.37 6.77
CA GLN A 97 -18.50 28.84 7.09
C GLN A 97 -18.03 28.61 8.56
N PRO A 98 -18.83 28.82 9.63
CA PRO A 98 -18.41 28.56 11.01
C PRO A 98 -18.23 27.07 11.34
N PHE A 99 -18.78 26.16 10.53
CA PHE A 99 -18.65 24.71 10.70
C PHE A 99 -17.28 24.19 10.22
N THR A 100 -16.59 24.95 9.36
CA THR A 100 -15.34 24.50 8.73
C THR A 100 -14.17 24.40 9.71
N SER A 101 -14.05 25.32 10.68
CA SER A 101 -13.00 25.29 11.70
C SER A 101 -13.21 24.14 12.70
N MET A 102 -14.44 23.97 13.17
CA MET A 102 -14.82 22.85 14.05
C MET A 102 -14.62 21.50 13.35
N LEU A 103 -14.94 21.42 12.05
CA LEU A 103 -14.68 20.22 11.25
C LEU A 103 -13.18 19.95 11.11
N ALA A 104 -12.35 20.97 10.91
CA ALA A 104 -10.90 20.80 10.79
C ALA A 104 -10.30 20.22 12.08
N GLU A 105 -10.68 20.75 13.25
CA GLU A 105 -10.24 20.21 14.55
C GLU A 105 -10.73 18.76 14.76
N HIS A 106 -11.98 18.48 14.40
CA HIS A 106 -12.54 17.13 14.50
C HIS A 106 -11.82 16.15 13.57
N LEU A 107 -11.49 16.58 12.35
CA LEU A 107 -10.78 15.76 11.36
C LEU A 107 -9.36 15.42 11.81
N VAL A 108 -8.67 16.33 12.52
CA VAL A 108 -7.36 16.03 13.13
C VAL A 108 -7.50 14.88 14.15
N LYS A 109 -8.51 14.93 15.02
CA LYS A 109 -8.77 13.86 16.00
C LYS A 109 -9.09 12.53 15.32
N ILE A 110 -9.93 12.55 14.28
CA ILE A 110 -10.26 11.34 13.53
C ILE A 110 -9.03 10.75 12.84
N ARG A 111 -8.18 11.58 12.23
CA ARG A 111 -6.93 11.11 11.61
C ARG A 111 -6.00 10.47 12.63
N GLU A 112 -5.95 10.99 13.85
CA GLU A 112 -5.15 10.38 14.93
C GLU A 112 -5.72 9.01 15.33
N ILE A 113 -7.05 8.89 15.47
CA ILE A 113 -7.71 7.60 15.72
C ILE A 113 -7.44 6.61 14.58
N ALA A 114 -7.57 7.05 13.32
CA ALA A 114 -7.29 6.22 12.16
C ALA A 114 -5.84 5.71 12.14
N LYS A 115 -4.89 6.56 12.55
CA LYS A 115 -3.47 6.20 12.70
C LYS A 115 -3.26 5.17 13.82
N GLN A 116 -3.94 5.32 14.95
CA GLN A 116 -3.90 4.35 16.04
C GLN A 116 -4.47 3.00 15.60
N ASN A 117 -5.63 2.99 14.93
CA ASN A 117 -6.23 1.79 14.36
C ASN A 117 -5.28 1.09 13.39
N LEU A 118 -4.64 1.85 12.50
CA LEU A 118 -3.68 1.32 11.54
C LEU A 118 -2.47 0.68 12.23
N SER A 119 -1.93 1.33 13.27
CA SER A 119 -0.83 0.79 14.08
C SER A 119 -1.22 -0.52 14.76
N GLN A 120 -2.42 -0.59 15.35
CA GLN A 120 -2.93 -1.82 15.96
C GLN A 120 -3.15 -2.94 14.93
N ALA A 121 -3.68 -2.62 13.75
CA ALA A 121 -3.83 -3.58 12.66
C ALA A 121 -2.46 -4.09 12.17
N GLN A 122 -1.46 -3.22 12.06
CA GLN A 122 -0.08 -3.60 11.73
C GLN A 122 0.52 -4.51 12.80
N LEU A 123 0.32 -4.21 14.08
CA LEU A 123 0.81 -5.05 15.18
C LEU A 123 0.20 -6.45 15.14
N ARG A 124 -1.12 -6.57 14.94
CA ARG A 124 -1.81 -7.87 14.81
C ARG A 124 -1.30 -8.67 13.61
N ASN A 125 -1.11 -8.00 12.47
CA ASN A 125 -0.55 -8.62 11.27
C ASN A 125 0.88 -9.11 11.51
N LYS A 126 1.71 -8.32 12.21
CA LYS A 126 3.07 -8.69 12.59
C LYS A 126 3.08 -9.92 13.51
N GLN A 127 2.28 -9.92 14.57
CA GLN A 127 2.16 -11.07 15.48
C GLN A 127 1.76 -12.36 14.75
N THR A 128 0.83 -12.26 13.81
CA THR A 128 0.39 -13.41 13.01
C THR A 128 1.48 -13.90 12.08
N TYR A 129 2.22 -12.98 11.45
CA TYR A 129 3.34 -13.32 10.57
C TYR A 129 4.52 -13.95 11.34
N ASP A 130 4.89 -13.36 12.48
CA ASP A 130 6.02 -13.80 13.30
C ASP A 130 5.78 -15.16 13.96
N LYS A 131 4.51 -15.57 14.17
CA LYS A 131 4.15 -16.84 14.82
C LYS A 131 4.80 -18.08 14.17
N ASN A 132 4.98 -18.07 12.85
CA ASN A 132 5.57 -19.19 12.09
C ASN A 132 6.98 -18.87 11.59
N ARG A 133 7.55 -17.73 11.99
CA ARG A 133 8.84 -17.27 11.50
C ARG A 133 9.96 -17.85 12.36
N ARG A 134 10.95 -18.45 11.71
CA ARG A 134 12.22 -18.81 12.36
C ARG A 134 13.15 -17.61 12.31
N GLU A 135 13.53 -17.10 13.48
CA GLU A 135 14.59 -16.09 13.56
C GLU A 135 15.93 -16.74 13.21
N VAL A 136 16.60 -16.17 12.21
CA VAL A 136 17.95 -16.56 11.80
C VAL A 136 18.82 -15.32 11.93
N GLU A 137 19.76 -15.36 12.86
CA GLU A 137 20.77 -14.32 13.02
C GLU A 137 21.99 -14.68 12.18
N TYR A 138 22.47 -13.73 11.39
CA TYR A 138 23.67 -13.88 10.59
C TYR A 138 24.81 -13.04 11.15
N GLN A 139 26.01 -13.60 11.15
CA GLN A 139 27.24 -12.94 11.58
C GLN A 139 28.07 -12.45 10.38
N ILE A 140 28.94 -11.47 10.64
CA ILE A 140 29.92 -11.03 9.64
C ILE A 140 30.81 -12.23 9.29
N ASN A 141 31.08 -12.41 7.99
CA ASN A 141 31.76 -13.56 7.38
C ASN A 141 30.95 -14.84 7.17
N ASP A 142 29.68 -14.91 7.59
CA ASP A 142 28.82 -16.05 7.24
C ASP A 142 28.64 -16.16 5.73
N LYS A 143 28.60 -17.41 5.25
CA LYS A 143 28.30 -17.73 3.85
C LYS A 143 26.80 -17.87 3.69
N VAL A 144 26.22 -17.01 2.86
CA VAL A 144 24.78 -16.99 2.58
C VAL A 144 24.50 -17.15 1.09
N LEU A 145 23.35 -17.75 0.79
CA LEU A 145 22.76 -17.72 -0.55
C LEU A 145 21.80 -16.55 -0.60
N VAL A 146 21.85 -15.78 -1.69
CA VAL A 146 20.97 -14.64 -1.92
C VAL A 146 19.87 -15.08 -2.88
N TYR A 147 18.61 -14.90 -2.47
CA TYR A 147 17.48 -15.12 -3.35
C TYR A 147 17.42 -14.01 -4.40
N PHE A 148 17.53 -14.38 -5.67
CA PHE A 148 17.55 -13.46 -6.80
C PHE A 148 16.78 -14.06 -7.99
N PRO A 149 15.45 -13.89 -8.03
CA PRO A 149 14.59 -14.49 -9.06
C PRO A 149 14.71 -13.70 -10.38
N LEU A 150 15.78 -13.95 -11.14
CA LEU A 150 15.95 -13.37 -12.47
C LEU A 150 14.94 -13.97 -13.45
N ARG A 151 14.06 -13.13 -13.99
CA ARG A 151 13.27 -13.48 -15.17
C ARG A 151 14.13 -13.36 -16.42
N LYS A 152 14.29 -14.46 -17.16
CA LYS A 152 14.92 -14.47 -18.47
C LYS A 152 13.88 -14.80 -19.53
N VAL A 153 13.67 -13.87 -20.46
CA VAL A 153 12.76 -14.05 -21.61
C VAL A 153 13.17 -15.31 -22.37
N GLY A 154 12.20 -16.17 -22.66
CA GLY A 154 12.43 -17.45 -23.37
C GLY A 154 12.90 -18.63 -22.50
N ARG A 155 13.02 -18.48 -21.18
CA ARG A 155 13.32 -19.60 -20.26
C ARG A 155 12.20 -19.78 -19.23
N SER A 156 11.90 -21.04 -18.89
CA SER A 156 10.91 -21.38 -17.88
C SER A 156 11.36 -20.93 -16.48
N GLU A 157 10.57 -20.08 -15.83
CA GLU A 157 10.80 -19.59 -14.46
C GLU A 157 10.88 -20.73 -13.42
N LYS A 158 10.24 -21.87 -13.71
CA LYS A 158 10.28 -23.07 -12.86
C LYS A 158 11.65 -23.76 -12.86
N LEU A 159 12.43 -23.62 -13.93
CA LEU A 159 13.71 -24.31 -14.12
C LEU A 159 14.94 -23.43 -13.81
N LEU A 160 14.73 -22.16 -13.46
CA LEU A 160 15.82 -21.25 -13.12
C LEU A 160 16.24 -21.42 -11.66
N HIS A 161 17.53 -21.56 -11.40
CA HIS A 161 18.08 -21.48 -10.05
C HIS A 161 17.87 -20.07 -9.49
N LYS A 162 17.07 -19.97 -8.42
CA LYS A 162 16.67 -18.70 -7.81
C LYS A 162 17.63 -18.21 -6.72
N TRP A 163 18.60 -19.03 -6.34
CA TRP A 163 19.56 -18.75 -5.27
C TRP A 163 20.95 -18.58 -5.88
N LEU A 164 21.61 -17.47 -5.57
CA LEU A 164 22.96 -17.14 -6.01
C LEU A 164 23.92 -17.19 -4.81
N GLY A 165 25.17 -17.62 -5.05
CA GLY A 165 26.23 -17.60 -4.05
C GLY A 165 27.14 -18.84 -4.12
N PRO A 166 27.87 -19.14 -3.03
CA PRO A 166 27.81 -18.49 -1.72
C PRO A 166 28.48 -17.10 -1.69
N TYR A 167 27.83 -16.13 -1.05
CA TYR A 167 28.40 -14.80 -0.75
C TYR A 167 28.78 -14.68 0.72
N LYS A 168 29.73 -13.80 1.05
CA LYS A 168 30.11 -13.50 2.44
C LYS A 168 29.50 -12.19 2.91
N ILE A 169 28.99 -12.17 4.14
CA ILE A 169 28.46 -10.95 4.77
C ILE A 169 29.62 -10.05 5.19
N THR A 170 29.69 -8.84 4.63
CA THR A 170 30.74 -7.85 4.93
C THR A 170 30.33 -6.84 6.00
N LYS A 171 29.04 -6.51 6.10
CA LYS A 171 28.53 -5.52 7.06
C LYS A 171 27.05 -5.76 7.38
N ARG A 172 26.68 -5.67 8.66
CA ARG A 172 25.29 -5.60 9.12
C ARG A 172 24.85 -4.13 9.18
N LYS A 173 23.74 -3.79 8.53
CA LYS A 173 23.01 -2.53 8.78
C LYS A 173 21.92 -2.86 9.81
N THR A 174 21.74 -2.00 10.81
CA THR A 174 21.00 -2.21 12.07
C THR A 174 19.57 -2.78 11.92
N GLU A 175 19.08 -3.33 13.04
CA GLU A 175 18.07 -4.39 13.32
C GLU A 175 16.69 -4.41 12.64
N GLU A 176 16.30 -3.45 11.80
CA GLU A 176 14.95 -3.46 11.20
C GLU A 176 14.86 -4.06 9.79
N ARG A 177 15.96 -4.63 9.28
CA ARG A 177 16.01 -5.20 7.92
C ARG A 177 16.36 -6.68 7.91
N HIS A 178 15.72 -7.43 8.79
CA HIS A 178 15.80 -8.88 8.79
C HIS A 178 14.49 -9.47 8.27
N CYS A 179 14.46 -9.77 6.98
CA CYS A 179 13.88 -10.95 6.33
C CYS A 179 14.48 -11.08 4.93
#